data_AF-B0E6K1-F1
#
_entry.id   AF-B0E6K1-F1
#
_cell.length_a   1.000
_cell.length_b   1.000
_cell.length_c   1.000
_cell.angle_alpha   90.00
_cell.angle_beta   90.00
_cell.angle_gamma   90.00
#
_symmetry.space_group_name_H-M   'P 1'
#
loop_
_entity.id
_entity.type
_entity.pdbx_description
1 polymer ?
#
loop_
_entity_poly.entity_id
_entity_poly.type
_entity_poly.pdbx_seq_one_letter_code
_entity_poly.pdbx_strand_id
1 'polypeptide(L)'
;MKVQLEHLYLLNVVLYLDYMNARRFSLINSKCLKAIHCLLRNPNIVNVEGESKLSQLSSKTKGIIGELRTFDGIQTLSCDYEVLLNIPFTLIKNVQCFKLSLKLLQPFDLIRIKEYDITDKITELTLFIYTNVDIRFGFTQFESLRKLYINYGFNVNEQSLELISPILNTLPHFTKLIIECAASGVLQFIPYIKRLNKIRIEILLRVIGLKDSIYNELKEIHSYCKICSVFNNISPFLINHSIPLLIDQKKLFIIAPDIVETDEVESAWNLYYPSKVSIFGNKDLFTNVNELNLSHHNSLIDLSLSRIHSYNPIQLLFPVSLRSLSFSCFNVTPFPSLSSLKIEELKVNDCSTIVSLCYLQH
;
A
#
# COMPACT_ATOMS: atom_id res chain seq x y z
N MET A 1 -19.16 -8.27 39.56
CA MET A 1 -18.46 -8.42 38.26
C MET A 1 -17.00 -8.06 38.47
N LYS A 2 -16.09 -9.03 38.43
CA LYS A 2 -14.64 -8.78 38.48
C LYS A 2 -14.18 -8.46 37.06
N VAL A 3 -13.82 -7.21 36.81
CA VAL A 3 -13.17 -6.77 35.58
C VAL A 3 -11.71 -7.24 35.66
N GLN A 4 -11.34 -8.23 34.85
CA GLN A 4 -9.94 -8.60 34.63
C GLN A 4 -9.31 -7.56 33.68
N LEU A 5 -8.31 -6.84 34.17
CA LEU A 5 -7.47 -5.95 33.39
C LEU A 5 -6.48 -6.81 32.57
N GLU A 6 -6.59 -6.77 31.25
CA GLU A 6 -5.56 -7.28 30.34
C GLU A 6 -4.33 -6.37 30.40
N HIS A 7 -3.15 -6.96 30.62
CA HIS A 7 -1.88 -6.26 30.76
C HIS A 7 -1.46 -5.62 29.43
N LEU A 8 -1.57 -4.29 29.35
CA LEU A 8 -1.04 -3.47 28.26
C LEU A 8 0.50 -3.41 28.31
N TYR A 9 1.18 -3.91 27.27
CA TYR A 9 2.63 -3.82 27.10
C TYR A 9 3.05 -2.44 26.57
N LEU A 10 3.41 -1.54 27.50
CA LEU A 10 4.20 -0.34 27.18
C LEU A 10 5.26 -0.01 28.25
N LEU A 11 5.52 -0.89 29.23
CA LEU A 11 6.18 -0.46 30.47
C LEU A 11 7.68 -0.77 30.65
N ASN A 12 8.36 -1.52 29.77
CA ASN A 12 9.78 -1.84 30.03
C ASN A 12 10.83 -1.14 29.15
N VAL A 13 10.43 -0.20 28.28
CA VAL A 13 11.42 0.57 27.48
C VAL A 13 11.69 1.97 28.08
N VAL A 14 10.82 2.47 28.95
CA VAL A 14 10.95 3.83 29.52
C VAL A 14 12.15 3.95 30.48
N LEU A 15 12.58 2.84 31.12
CA LEU A 15 13.71 2.84 32.06
C LEU A 15 15.11 2.87 31.41
N TYR A 16 15.22 2.88 30.08
CA TYR A 16 16.50 2.85 29.36
C TYR A 16 16.74 4.04 28.41
N LEU A 17 15.90 5.09 28.48
CA LEU A 17 15.94 6.22 27.55
C LEU A 17 16.75 7.41 28.08
N ASP A 18 18.06 7.23 28.23
CA ASP A 18 19.02 8.36 28.22
C ASP A 18 19.99 8.32 27.03
N TYR A 19 19.98 7.24 26.26
CA TYR A 19 20.74 7.13 25.02
C TYR A 19 19.84 6.48 24.00
N MET A 20 19.26 7.27 23.09
CA MET A 20 18.94 6.91 21.69
C MET A 20 18.04 8.00 21.09
N ASN A 21 18.40 8.46 19.89
CA ASN A 21 17.54 9.23 18.97
C ASN A 21 16.29 8.39 18.62
N ALA A 22 15.28 8.36 19.49
CA ALA A 22 14.03 7.67 19.25
C ALA A 22 13.20 8.44 18.20
N ARG A 23 13.07 7.87 16.99
CA ARG A 23 12.40 8.51 15.85
C ARG A 23 10.93 8.11 15.63
N ARG A 24 10.27 7.38 16.56
CA ARG A 24 8.80 7.16 16.55
C ARG A 24 8.26 6.54 17.85
N PHE A 25 7.08 7.01 18.27
CA PHE A 25 6.28 6.51 19.39
C PHE A 25 4.87 6.09 18.91
N SER A 26 4.22 5.20 19.66
CA SER A 26 2.84 4.75 19.44
C SER A 26 1.91 5.36 20.47
N LEU A 27 0.86 6.07 20.04
CA LEU A 27 -0.22 6.54 20.91
C LEU A 27 -1.32 5.46 20.96
N ILE A 28 -1.65 4.94 22.15
CA ILE A 28 -2.75 4.00 22.35
C ILE A 28 -3.95 4.77 22.93
N ASN A 29 -5.06 4.79 22.21
CA ASN A 29 -6.34 5.31 22.72
C ASN A 29 -6.93 4.34 23.75
N SER A 30 -7.45 4.86 24.87
CA SER A 30 -8.03 4.14 26.00
C SER A 30 -9.20 3.19 25.68
N LYS A 31 -9.71 3.17 24.44
CA LYS A 31 -10.85 2.33 24.02
C LYS A 31 -10.49 1.01 23.31
N CYS A 32 -9.21 0.66 23.13
CA CYS A 32 -8.75 -0.67 22.66
C CYS A 32 -9.46 -1.27 21.41
N LEU A 33 -9.94 -0.46 20.46
CA LEU A 33 -10.62 -0.98 19.26
C LEU A 33 -9.66 -1.36 18.10
N LYS A 34 -8.39 -0.91 18.14
CA LYS A 34 -7.37 -1.23 17.14
C LYS A 34 -5.97 -1.10 17.74
N ALA A 35 -5.19 -2.17 17.72
CA ALA A 35 -3.74 -2.10 17.86
C ALA A 35 -3.12 -1.95 16.46
N ILE A 36 -2.44 -0.83 16.21
CA ILE A 36 -1.60 -0.67 15.01
C ILE A 36 -0.17 -1.01 15.45
N HIS A 37 0.35 -2.13 14.97
CA HIS A 37 1.76 -2.48 15.14
C HIS A 37 2.59 -1.73 14.10
N CYS A 38 3.58 -0.96 14.53
CA CYS A 38 4.70 -0.56 13.69
C CYS A 38 5.93 -1.31 14.18
N LEU A 39 6.44 -2.22 13.36
CA LEU A 39 7.77 -2.79 13.53
C LEU A 39 8.83 -1.65 13.45
N LEU A 40 9.89 -1.74 14.26
CA LEU A 40 11.04 -0.81 14.20
C LEU A 40 11.77 -0.86 12.83
N ARG A 41 11.57 -1.94 12.07
CA ARG A 41 11.88 -2.05 10.64
C ARG A 41 10.63 -2.45 9.87
N ASN A 42 10.39 -1.83 8.71
CA ASN A 42 9.32 -2.22 7.78
C ASN A 42 9.27 -3.77 7.63
N PRO A 43 8.11 -4.44 7.77
CA PRO A 43 8.00 -5.88 7.48
C PRO A 43 8.46 -6.22 6.05
N ASN A 44 8.40 -5.21 5.17
CA ASN A 44 9.15 -5.17 3.92
C ASN A 44 10.50 -4.50 4.18
N ILE A 45 11.44 -5.19 4.84
CA ILE A 45 12.83 -4.74 4.87
C ILE A 45 13.19 -4.43 3.42
N VAL A 46 13.53 -3.15 3.21
CA VAL A 46 13.81 -2.55 1.91
C VAL A 46 14.68 -3.53 1.16
N ASN A 47 14.20 -3.98 0.00
CA ASN A 47 15.05 -4.66 -0.97
C ASN A 47 16.26 -3.76 -1.17
N VAL A 48 17.40 -4.10 -0.60
CA VAL A 48 18.65 -3.48 -1.02
C VAL A 48 18.81 -3.94 -2.46
N GLU A 49 18.67 -3.02 -3.40
CA GLU A 49 18.84 -3.33 -4.82
C GLU A 49 20.20 -4.03 -5.00
N GLY A 50 20.19 -5.22 -5.61
CA GLY A 50 21.38 -6.05 -5.80
C GLY A 50 21.59 -7.17 -4.78
N GLU A 51 20.83 -7.25 -3.68
CA GLU A 51 20.92 -8.40 -2.77
C GLU A 51 20.20 -9.65 -3.30
N SER A 52 20.84 -10.81 -3.13
CA SER A 52 20.23 -12.11 -3.44
C SER A 52 19.01 -12.40 -2.56
N LYS A 53 18.03 -13.18 -3.05
CA LYS A 53 16.87 -13.62 -2.25
C LYS A 53 17.27 -14.33 -0.94
N LEU A 54 18.35 -15.11 -0.98
CA LEU A 54 18.89 -15.83 0.17
C LEU A 54 19.45 -14.86 1.24
N SER A 55 20.19 -13.83 0.82
CA SER A 55 20.72 -12.83 1.76
C SER A 55 19.59 -12.05 2.44
N GLN A 56 18.57 -11.67 1.68
CA GLN A 56 17.38 -10.98 2.20
C GLN A 56 16.63 -11.84 3.23
N LEU A 57 16.38 -13.12 2.91
CA LEU A 57 15.73 -14.06 3.83
C LEU A 57 16.55 -14.24 5.12
N SER A 58 17.87 -14.37 5.01
CA SER A 58 18.76 -14.51 6.15
C SER A 58 18.76 -13.27 7.06
N SER A 59 18.73 -12.08 6.47
CA SER A 59 18.69 -10.80 7.17
C SER A 59 17.38 -10.62 7.92
N LYS A 60 16.24 -10.89 7.25
CA LYS A 60 14.90 -10.91 7.88
C LYS A 60 14.85 -11.86 9.06
N THR A 61 15.33 -13.10 8.87
CA THR A 61 15.33 -14.13 9.91
C THR A 61 16.17 -13.73 11.13
N LYS A 62 17.39 -13.22 10.90
CA LYS A 62 18.27 -12.72 11.98
C LYS A 62 17.62 -11.58 12.76
N GLY A 63 16.95 -10.66 12.09
CA GLY A 63 16.22 -9.56 12.72
C GLY A 63 15.15 -10.06 13.69
N ILE A 64 14.27 -10.96 13.22
CA ILE A 64 13.18 -11.51 14.04
C ILE A 64 13.72 -12.34 15.21
N ILE A 65 14.76 -13.15 14.99
CA ILE A 65 15.41 -13.90 16.09
C ILE A 65 15.99 -12.95 17.14
N GLY A 66 16.60 -11.85 16.70
CA GLY A 66 17.10 -10.81 17.60
C GLY A 66 15.99 -10.23 18.47
N GLU A 67 14.85 -9.88 17.87
CA GLU A 67 13.68 -9.37 18.60
C GLU A 67 13.13 -10.41 19.59
N LEU A 68 12.92 -11.67 19.17
CA LEU A 68 12.41 -12.75 20.02
C LEU A 68 13.32 -13.10 21.19
N ARG A 69 14.63 -12.83 21.10
CA ARG A 69 15.59 -13.01 22.20
C ARG A 69 15.68 -11.80 23.12
N THR A 70 15.39 -10.61 22.59
CA THR A 70 15.53 -9.34 23.33
C THR A 70 14.27 -9.04 24.12
N PHE A 71 13.10 -9.37 23.57
CA PHE A 71 11.82 -9.04 24.16
C PHE A 71 11.11 -10.30 24.66
N ASP A 72 11.06 -10.43 25.98
CA ASP A 72 10.16 -11.39 26.62
C ASP A 72 8.70 -10.93 26.45
N GLY A 73 7.81 -11.86 26.09
CA GLY A 73 6.36 -11.58 26.04
C GLY A 73 5.79 -11.19 24.67
N ILE A 74 6.49 -11.44 23.56
CA ILE A 74 5.89 -11.30 22.22
C ILE A 74 4.72 -12.28 22.06
N GLN A 75 3.50 -11.76 22.16
CA GLN A 75 2.27 -12.55 22.01
C GLN A 75 1.85 -12.73 20.55
N THR A 76 2.18 -11.77 19.69
CA THR A 76 1.82 -11.79 18.27
C THR A 76 3.05 -11.64 17.40
N LEU A 77 3.29 -12.59 16.50
CA LEU A 77 4.40 -12.55 15.54
C LEU A 77 3.89 -12.29 14.12
N SER A 78 4.45 -11.29 13.45
CA SER A 78 4.16 -11.02 12.04
C SER A 78 5.39 -11.27 11.17
N CYS A 79 5.28 -12.17 10.19
CA CYS A 79 6.40 -12.53 9.33
C CYS A 79 5.95 -13.27 8.05
N ASP A 80 6.88 -13.39 7.10
CA ASP A 80 6.74 -14.31 5.97
C ASP A 80 6.87 -15.75 6.47
N TYR A 81 6.07 -16.68 5.95
CA TYR A 81 6.12 -18.09 6.37
C TYR A 81 7.48 -18.74 6.11
N GLU A 82 8.15 -18.38 5.01
CA GLU A 82 9.52 -18.82 4.72
C GLU A 82 10.52 -18.40 5.82
N VAL A 83 10.32 -17.21 6.42
CA VAL A 83 11.14 -16.76 7.55
C VAL A 83 10.82 -17.59 8.79
N LEU A 84 9.53 -17.82 9.05
CA LEU A 84 9.07 -18.57 10.21
C LEU A 84 9.65 -20.00 10.27
N LEU A 85 9.76 -20.68 9.13
CA LEU A 85 10.38 -22.02 9.02
C LEU A 85 11.84 -22.05 9.49
N ASN A 86 12.54 -20.92 9.43
CA ASN A 86 13.95 -20.80 9.83
C ASN A 86 14.13 -20.36 11.29
N ILE A 87 13.04 -20.09 12.03
CA ILE A 87 13.11 -19.67 13.43
C ILE A 87 13.08 -20.92 14.34
N PRO A 88 13.98 -21.04 15.33
CA PRO A 88 13.92 -22.10 16.33
C PRO A 88 12.58 -22.12 17.06
N PHE A 89 11.92 -23.29 17.10
CA PHE A 89 10.62 -23.46 17.78
C PHE A 89 10.64 -23.00 19.24
N THR A 90 11.78 -23.17 19.93
CA THR A 90 11.96 -22.75 21.32
C THR A 90 11.73 -21.24 21.54
N LEU A 91 11.94 -20.41 20.52
CA LEU A 91 11.72 -18.96 20.57
C LEU A 91 10.27 -18.56 20.29
N ILE A 92 9.49 -19.42 19.62
CA ILE A 92 8.13 -19.10 19.17
C ILE A 92 7.05 -19.93 19.87
N LYS A 93 7.42 -20.93 20.68
CA LYS A 93 6.48 -21.81 21.40
C LYS A 93 5.46 -21.04 22.25
N ASN A 94 5.83 -19.87 22.76
CA ASN A 94 5.00 -19.01 23.61
C ASN A 94 4.22 -17.95 22.83
N VAL A 95 4.44 -17.83 21.52
CA VAL A 95 3.67 -16.93 20.67
C VAL A 95 2.25 -17.47 20.58
N GLN A 96 1.28 -16.60 20.85
CA GLN A 96 -0.14 -16.94 20.90
C GLN A 96 -0.81 -16.73 19.55
N CYS A 97 -0.38 -15.70 18.81
CA CYS A 97 -1.01 -15.28 17.56
C CYS A 97 0.01 -15.11 16.45
N PHE A 98 -0.34 -15.50 15.24
CA PHE A 98 0.49 -15.29 14.04
C PHE A 98 -0.22 -14.43 13.00
N LYS A 99 0.55 -13.57 12.34
CA LYS A 99 0.16 -12.81 11.16
C LYS A 99 1.11 -13.17 10.02
N LEU A 100 0.68 -14.03 9.12
CA LEU A 100 1.57 -14.67 8.15
C LEU A 100 1.34 -14.17 6.74
N SER A 101 2.44 -14.08 5.99
CA SER A 101 2.47 -13.84 4.55
C SER A 101 3.01 -15.08 3.84
N LEU A 102 2.29 -15.59 2.86
CA LEU A 102 2.65 -16.80 2.13
C LEU A 102 2.52 -16.59 0.63
N LYS A 103 3.51 -17.09 -0.11
CA LYS A 103 3.41 -17.27 -1.56
C LYS A 103 2.89 -18.66 -1.82
N LEU A 104 1.67 -18.75 -2.36
CA LEU A 104 1.08 -20.02 -2.72
C LEU A 104 1.73 -20.50 -4.01
N LEU A 105 2.56 -21.54 -3.88
CA LEU A 105 3.19 -22.26 -5.00
C LEU A 105 2.70 -23.71 -5.08
N GLN A 106 2.10 -24.24 -4.01
CA GLN A 106 1.58 -25.59 -3.89
C GLN A 106 0.34 -25.59 -2.96
N PRO A 107 -0.60 -26.53 -3.12
CA PRO A 107 -1.69 -26.72 -2.17
C PRO A 107 -1.18 -27.07 -0.78
N PHE A 108 -1.82 -26.51 0.26
CA PHE A 108 -1.59 -26.90 1.64
C PHE A 108 -2.83 -26.61 2.49
N ASP A 109 -3.15 -27.54 3.38
CA ASP A 109 -4.28 -27.41 4.32
C ASP A 109 -3.81 -27.06 5.74
N LEU A 110 -2.49 -27.12 5.99
CA LEU A 110 -1.88 -27.01 7.30
C LEU A 110 -0.60 -26.16 7.25
N ILE A 111 -0.43 -25.29 8.25
CA ILE A 111 0.80 -24.49 8.41
C ILE A 111 1.57 -25.07 9.59
N ARG A 112 2.68 -25.73 9.28
CA ARG A 112 3.52 -26.43 10.26
C ARG A 112 4.90 -25.79 10.36
N ILE A 113 5.40 -25.68 11.58
CA ILE A 113 6.79 -25.33 11.87
C ILE A 113 7.46 -26.58 12.42
N LYS A 114 8.26 -27.24 11.59
CA LYS A 114 8.75 -28.60 11.86
C LYS A 114 7.55 -29.54 12.06
N GLU A 115 7.36 -30.04 13.27
CA GLU A 115 6.28 -30.96 13.64
C GLU A 115 5.09 -30.26 14.30
N TYR A 116 5.18 -28.95 14.57
CA TYR A 116 4.16 -28.21 15.30
C TYR A 116 3.19 -27.54 14.35
N ASP A 117 1.91 -27.87 14.49
CA ASP A 117 0.81 -27.15 13.86
C ASP A 117 0.53 -25.85 14.61
N ILE A 118 0.46 -24.75 13.87
CA ILE A 118 0.12 -23.42 14.40
C ILE A 118 -1.13 -22.83 13.74
N THR A 119 -1.85 -23.62 12.96
CA THR A 119 -2.95 -23.15 12.10
C THR A 119 -4.06 -22.46 12.90
N ASP A 120 -4.39 -23.01 14.07
CA ASP A 120 -5.36 -22.46 15.03
C ASP A 120 -4.94 -21.11 15.63
N LYS A 121 -3.66 -20.77 15.61
CA LYS A 121 -3.10 -19.51 16.13
C LYS A 121 -2.99 -18.41 15.07
N ILE A 122 -3.34 -18.68 13.82
CA ILE A 122 -3.23 -17.69 12.75
C ILE A 122 -4.42 -16.73 12.79
N THR A 123 -4.12 -15.46 13.03
CA THR A 123 -5.14 -14.39 13.15
C THR A 123 -5.23 -13.53 11.90
N GLU A 124 -4.13 -13.37 11.16
CA GLU A 124 -4.12 -12.70 9.86
C GLU A 124 -3.32 -13.54 8.85
N LEU A 125 -3.88 -13.69 7.65
CA LEU A 125 -3.23 -14.41 6.57
C LEU A 125 -3.17 -13.55 5.32
N THR A 126 -1.98 -13.43 4.74
CA THR A 126 -1.75 -12.82 3.43
C THR A 126 -1.31 -13.90 2.45
N LEU A 127 -2.03 -14.06 1.36
CA LEU A 127 -1.78 -15.03 0.32
C LEU A 127 -1.40 -14.32 -0.97
N PHE A 128 -0.24 -14.66 -1.53
CA PHE A 128 0.20 -14.17 -2.82
C PHE A 128 0.08 -15.28 -3.86
N ILE A 129 -0.74 -15.06 -4.89
CA ILE A 129 -1.09 -16.04 -5.93
C ILE A 129 -0.61 -15.48 -7.27
N TYR A 130 0.62 -15.83 -7.66
CA TYR A 130 1.25 -15.29 -8.87
C TYR A 130 1.21 -16.26 -10.07
N THR A 131 0.80 -17.50 -9.86
CA THR A 131 0.77 -18.56 -10.88
C THR A 131 -0.51 -19.37 -10.77
N ASN A 132 -0.88 -20.07 -11.85
CA ASN A 132 -1.97 -21.07 -11.86
C ASN A 132 -1.60 -22.23 -10.93
N VAL A 133 -1.89 -22.09 -9.64
CA VAL A 133 -1.74 -23.16 -8.67
C VAL A 133 -3.08 -23.91 -8.61
N ASP A 134 -3.03 -25.23 -8.63
CA ASP A 134 -4.15 -26.08 -8.21
C ASP A 134 -4.23 -25.97 -6.69
N ILE A 135 -5.08 -25.06 -6.21
CA ILE A 135 -5.15 -24.69 -4.79
C ILE A 135 -6.21 -25.55 -4.12
N ARG A 136 -5.80 -26.68 -3.56
CA ARG A 136 -6.47 -27.28 -2.40
C ARG A 136 -5.97 -26.53 -1.16
N PHE A 137 -6.75 -25.56 -0.73
CA PHE A 137 -6.50 -24.81 0.50
C PHE A 137 -7.81 -24.75 1.28
N GLY A 138 -7.86 -25.46 2.40
CA GLY A 138 -8.98 -25.43 3.32
C GLY A 138 -8.82 -24.37 4.41
N PHE A 139 -9.81 -23.48 4.58
CA PHE A 139 -9.85 -22.55 5.72
C PHE A 139 -10.44 -23.19 6.99
N THR A 140 -10.96 -24.41 6.94
CA THR A 140 -11.73 -25.04 8.04
C THR A 140 -11.01 -25.06 9.38
N GLN A 141 -9.68 -25.18 9.39
CA GLN A 141 -8.86 -25.31 10.61
C GLN A 141 -8.36 -23.95 11.15
N PHE A 142 -8.66 -22.85 10.46
CA PHE A 142 -8.19 -21.51 10.81
C PHE A 142 -9.15 -20.83 11.81
N GLU A 143 -9.40 -21.44 12.96
CA GLU A 143 -10.42 -20.99 13.93
C GLU A 143 -10.21 -19.54 14.40
N SER A 144 -8.96 -19.14 14.62
CA SER A 144 -8.61 -17.77 15.05
C SER A 144 -8.52 -16.75 13.93
N LEU A 145 -8.74 -17.13 12.67
CA LEU A 145 -8.53 -16.22 11.54
C LEU A 145 -9.54 -15.09 11.55
N ARG A 146 -9.04 -13.87 11.62
CA ARG A 146 -9.83 -12.63 11.65
C ARG A 146 -9.82 -11.93 10.30
N LYS A 147 -8.69 -11.98 9.61
CA LYS A 147 -8.45 -11.23 8.37
C LYS A 147 -7.69 -12.07 7.35
N LEU A 148 -8.20 -12.08 6.13
CA LEU A 148 -7.56 -12.66 4.97
C LEU A 148 -7.27 -11.57 3.95
N TYR A 149 -6.04 -11.53 3.45
CA TYR A 149 -5.64 -10.71 2.32
C TYR A 149 -5.17 -11.63 1.20
N ILE A 150 -5.76 -11.52 0.02
CA ILE A 150 -5.37 -12.29 -1.15
C ILE A 150 -4.91 -11.31 -2.22
N ASN A 151 -3.66 -11.46 -2.65
CA ASN A 151 -3.07 -10.73 -3.76
C ASN A 151 -2.99 -11.67 -4.96
N TYR A 152 -3.83 -11.39 -5.95
CA TYR A 152 -3.87 -12.09 -7.22
C TYR A 152 -2.97 -11.40 -8.23
N GLY A 153 -2.12 -12.18 -8.90
CA GLY A 153 -1.38 -11.74 -10.08
C GLY A 153 -2.31 -11.46 -11.27
N PHE A 154 -1.71 -11.14 -12.42
CA PHE A 154 -2.46 -10.74 -13.62
C PHE A 154 -3.30 -11.87 -14.26
N ASN A 155 -2.91 -13.13 -14.03
CA ASN A 155 -3.57 -14.31 -14.60
C ASN A 155 -4.13 -15.16 -13.46
N VAL A 156 -5.43 -15.04 -13.23
CA VAL A 156 -6.16 -15.75 -12.18
C VAL A 156 -6.95 -16.88 -12.81
N ASN A 157 -6.76 -18.11 -12.35
CA ASN A 157 -7.59 -19.24 -12.75
C ASN A 157 -8.84 -19.33 -11.85
N GLU A 158 -9.90 -19.96 -12.35
CA GLU A 158 -11.15 -20.12 -11.61
C GLU A 158 -10.97 -20.86 -10.27
N GLN A 159 -10.07 -21.85 -10.23
CA GLN A 159 -9.74 -22.61 -9.02
C GLN A 159 -9.20 -21.71 -7.89
N SER A 160 -8.34 -20.75 -8.20
CA SER A 160 -7.82 -19.83 -7.17
C SER A 160 -8.89 -18.91 -6.60
N LEU A 161 -9.96 -18.61 -7.36
CA LEU A 161 -11.09 -17.83 -6.88
C LEU A 161 -11.92 -18.60 -5.83
N GLU A 162 -11.85 -19.93 -5.80
CA GLU A 162 -12.54 -20.76 -4.80
C GLU A 162 -12.01 -20.53 -3.38
N LEU A 163 -10.85 -19.89 -3.21
CA LEU A 163 -10.40 -19.37 -1.91
C LEU A 163 -11.41 -18.38 -1.32
N ILE A 164 -12.18 -17.69 -2.16
CA ILE A 164 -13.30 -16.84 -1.77
C ILE A 164 -14.55 -17.74 -1.69
N SER A 165 -14.56 -18.64 -0.71
CA SER A 165 -15.60 -19.64 -0.54
C SER A 165 -16.52 -19.35 0.65
N PRO A 166 -17.74 -19.94 0.65
CA PRO A 166 -18.68 -19.84 1.76
C PRO A 166 -18.12 -20.31 3.11
N ILE A 167 -17.03 -21.10 3.13
CA ILE A 167 -16.37 -21.50 4.38
C ILE A 167 -15.90 -20.29 5.22
N LEU A 168 -15.58 -19.16 4.56
CA LEU A 168 -15.24 -17.93 5.28
C LEU A 168 -16.41 -17.40 6.12
N ASN A 169 -17.65 -17.78 5.80
CA ASN A 169 -18.84 -17.44 6.59
C ASN A 169 -18.98 -18.27 7.87
N THR A 170 -18.31 -19.43 7.95
CA THR A 170 -18.42 -20.34 9.11
C THR A 170 -17.33 -20.08 10.14
N LEU A 171 -16.21 -19.44 9.75
CA LEU A 171 -15.14 -19.09 10.67
C LEU A 171 -15.62 -18.13 11.76
N PRO A 172 -15.43 -18.40 13.06
CA PRO A 172 -16.09 -17.67 14.14
C PRO A 172 -15.59 -16.23 14.29
N HIS A 173 -14.30 -15.99 14.06
CA HIS A 173 -13.67 -14.68 14.25
C HIS A 173 -13.42 -13.91 12.95
N PHE A 174 -13.80 -14.48 11.81
CA PHE A 174 -13.50 -13.90 10.49
C PHE A 174 -14.40 -12.69 10.21
N THR A 175 -13.75 -11.54 10.03
CA THR A 175 -14.44 -10.25 9.88
C THR A 175 -13.96 -9.43 8.69
N LYS A 176 -12.83 -9.79 8.07
CA LYS A 176 -12.26 -8.96 7.00
C LYS A 176 -11.63 -9.76 5.88
N LEU A 177 -12.08 -9.48 4.66
CA LEU A 177 -11.48 -9.99 3.43
C LEU A 177 -10.94 -8.81 2.61
N ILE A 178 -9.68 -8.88 2.20
CA ILE A 178 -9.08 -7.93 1.27
C ILE A 178 -8.67 -8.72 0.03
N ILE A 179 -9.11 -8.28 -1.14
CA ILE A 179 -8.76 -8.89 -2.43
C ILE A 179 -8.04 -7.83 -3.24
N GLU A 180 -6.78 -8.06 -3.61
CA GLU A 180 -6.05 -7.24 -4.58
C GLU A 180 -5.94 -7.98 -5.91
N CYS A 181 -6.36 -7.34 -7.00
CA CYS A 181 -6.41 -7.96 -8.32
C CYS A 181 -6.32 -6.93 -9.45
N ALA A 182 -6.00 -7.38 -10.67
CA ALA A 182 -6.02 -6.55 -11.86
C ALA A 182 -7.44 -6.28 -12.36
N ALA A 183 -7.66 -5.07 -12.90
CA ALA A 183 -8.95 -4.65 -13.43
C ALA A 183 -9.45 -5.54 -14.59
N SER A 184 -8.54 -6.17 -15.34
CA SER A 184 -8.89 -7.12 -16.41
C SER A 184 -9.62 -8.38 -15.92
N GLY A 185 -9.42 -8.78 -14.66
CA GLY A 185 -10.01 -9.98 -14.08
C GLY A 185 -11.05 -9.72 -12.98
N VAL A 186 -11.30 -8.45 -12.65
CA VAL A 186 -12.07 -8.07 -11.45
C VAL A 186 -13.52 -8.57 -11.47
N LEU A 187 -14.13 -8.69 -12.64
CA LEU A 187 -15.52 -9.16 -12.79
C LEU A 187 -15.68 -10.62 -12.39
N GLN A 188 -14.62 -11.43 -12.50
CA GLN A 188 -14.66 -12.86 -12.15
C GLN A 188 -14.90 -13.09 -10.65
N PHE A 189 -14.59 -12.10 -9.81
CA PHE A 189 -14.74 -12.18 -8.35
C PHE A 189 -16.19 -11.99 -7.88
N ILE A 190 -17.02 -11.34 -8.70
CA ILE A 190 -18.42 -11.02 -8.38
C ILE A 190 -19.21 -12.22 -7.82
N PRO A 191 -19.29 -13.38 -8.52
CA PRO A 191 -20.08 -14.51 -8.05
C PRO A 191 -19.60 -15.06 -6.70
N TYR A 192 -18.30 -14.97 -6.41
CA TYR A 192 -17.72 -15.43 -5.15
C TYR A 192 -17.98 -14.45 -4.02
N ILE A 193 -17.82 -13.14 -4.26
CA ILE A 193 -18.12 -12.09 -3.28
C ILE A 193 -19.59 -12.14 -2.86
N LYS A 194 -20.52 -12.33 -3.80
CA LYS A 194 -21.96 -12.42 -3.52
C LYS A 194 -22.35 -13.59 -2.60
N ARG A 195 -21.50 -14.62 -2.47
CA ARG A 195 -21.72 -15.76 -1.56
C ARG A 195 -21.32 -15.49 -0.11
N LEU A 196 -20.67 -14.36 0.16
CA LEU A 196 -20.18 -14.01 1.49
C LEU A 196 -21.22 -13.20 2.29
N ASN A 197 -21.20 -13.39 3.61
CA ASN A 197 -22.07 -12.66 4.53
C ASN A 197 -21.58 -11.22 4.69
N LYS A 198 -22.12 -10.32 3.86
CA LYS A 198 -21.78 -8.88 3.85
C LYS A 198 -22.07 -8.11 5.14
N ILE A 199 -22.90 -8.65 6.04
CA ILE A 199 -23.17 -8.03 7.35
C ILE A 199 -22.00 -8.28 8.30
N ARG A 200 -21.44 -9.50 8.25
CA ARG A 200 -20.39 -9.94 9.16
C ARG A 200 -18.98 -9.66 8.64
N ILE A 201 -18.79 -9.75 7.32
CA ILE A 201 -17.48 -9.69 6.67
C ILE A 201 -17.36 -8.37 5.93
N GLU A 202 -16.43 -7.52 6.37
CA GLU A 202 -16.00 -6.35 5.60
C GLU A 202 -15.13 -6.81 4.42
N ILE A 203 -15.61 -6.59 3.20
CA ILE A 203 -14.87 -6.92 1.98
C ILE A 203 -14.28 -5.64 1.37
N LEU A 204 -12.98 -5.65 1.12
CA LEU A 204 -12.25 -4.57 0.46
C LEU A 204 -11.64 -5.09 -0.85
N LEU A 205 -12.13 -4.58 -1.98
CA LEU A 205 -11.63 -4.92 -3.30
C LEU A 205 -10.67 -3.84 -3.79
N ARG A 206 -9.41 -4.22 -3.92
CA ARG A 206 -8.26 -3.38 -4.27
C ARG A 206 -7.90 -3.63 -5.73
N VAL A 207 -8.30 -2.73 -6.62
CA VAL A 207 -8.23 -2.95 -8.06
C VAL A 207 -7.05 -2.21 -8.68
N ILE A 208 -6.12 -2.97 -9.23
CA ILE A 208 -4.97 -2.51 -10.01
C ILE A 208 -5.47 -2.17 -11.41
N GLY A 209 -5.48 -0.88 -11.74
CA GLY A 209 -5.77 -0.38 -13.08
C GLY A 209 -7.24 -0.05 -13.29
N LEU A 210 -7.94 0.29 -12.20
CA LEU A 210 -9.35 0.62 -12.22
C LEU A 210 -9.62 1.78 -13.18
N LYS A 211 -10.66 1.63 -14.01
CA LYS A 211 -11.17 2.65 -14.92
C LYS A 211 -12.66 2.83 -14.66
N ASP A 212 -13.19 3.98 -15.05
CA ASP A 212 -14.60 4.33 -14.89
C ASP A 212 -15.55 3.27 -15.50
N SER A 213 -15.25 2.77 -16.70
CA SER A 213 -16.07 1.72 -17.34
C SER A 213 -16.19 0.47 -16.47
N ILE A 214 -15.07 -0.02 -15.95
CA ILE A 214 -15.00 -1.22 -15.11
C ILE A 214 -15.68 -0.95 -13.75
N TYR A 215 -15.47 0.23 -13.16
CA TYR A 215 -16.14 0.61 -11.91
C TYR A 215 -17.66 0.60 -12.05
N ASN A 216 -18.18 1.10 -13.18
CA ASN A 216 -19.61 1.08 -13.46
C ASN A 216 -20.18 -0.33 -13.63
N GLU A 217 -19.39 -1.29 -14.11
CA GLU A 217 -19.79 -2.70 -14.18
C GLU A 217 -19.84 -3.37 -12.80
N LEU A 218 -19.08 -2.87 -11.82
CA LEU A 218 -19.06 -3.38 -10.45
C LEU A 218 -20.20 -2.85 -9.56
N LYS A 219 -21.12 -2.04 -10.09
CA LYS A 219 -22.23 -1.40 -9.35
C LYS A 219 -23.01 -2.38 -8.47
N GLU A 220 -23.24 -3.58 -8.95
CA GLU A 220 -24.03 -4.59 -8.22
C GLU A 220 -23.35 -5.12 -6.94
N ILE A 221 -22.01 -5.06 -6.84
CA ILE A 221 -21.27 -5.50 -5.66
C ILE A 221 -20.92 -4.36 -4.70
N HIS A 222 -21.27 -3.10 -5.02
CA HIS A 222 -21.01 -1.96 -4.14
C HIS A 222 -21.65 -2.11 -2.74
N SER A 223 -22.77 -2.83 -2.65
CA SER A 223 -23.40 -3.14 -1.36
C SER A 223 -22.72 -4.27 -0.58
N TYR A 224 -21.81 -5.02 -1.21
CA TYR A 224 -21.08 -6.15 -0.63
C TYR A 224 -19.65 -5.80 -0.25
N CYS A 225 -19.01 -4.91 -1.01
CA CYS A 225 -17.62 -4.55 -0.79
C CYS A 225 -17.34 -3.07 -1.03
N LYS A 226 -16.32 -2.56 -0.34
CA LYS A 226 -15.70 -1.27 -0.69
C LYS A 226 -14.68 -1.50 -1.79
N ILE A 227 -14.76 -0.71 -2.86
CA ILE A 227 -13.82 -0.78 -3.97
C ILE A 227 -12.81 0.36 -3.83
N CYS A 228 -11.52 0.03 -3.97
CA CYS A 228 -10.42 0.98 -3.91
C CYS A 228 -9.56 0.82 -5.16
N SER A 229 -8.98 1.93 -5.62
CA SER A 229 -7.97 1.89 -6.67
C SER A 229 -6.60 1.63 -6.06
N VAL A 230 -5.90 0.62 -6.57
CA VAL A 230 -4.48 0.37 -6.29
C VAL A 230 -3.70 0.94 -7.45
N PHE A 231 -3.49 2.25 -7.48
CA PHE A 231 -2.48 2.89 -8.30
C PHE A 231 -2.31 4.36 -7.94
N ASN A 232 -1.16 4.87 -8.35
CA ASN A 232 -0.79 6.28 -8.26
C ASN A 232 -1.60 7.17 -9.22
N ASN A 233 -2.32 6.60 -10.21
CA ASN A 233 -3.09 7.34 -11.21
C ASN A 233 -4.39 7.90 -10.60
N ILE A 234 -4.30 9.12 -10.05
CA ILE A 234 -5.45 9.90 -9.61
C ILE A 234 -6.09 10.52 -10.85
N SER A 235 -7.37 10.26 -11.07
CA SER A 235 -8.12 10.71 -12.25
C SER A 235 -9.52 11.19 -11.83
N PRO A 236 -10.20 11.99 -12.68
CA PRO A 236 -11.46 12.63 -12.29
C PRO A 236 -12.54 11.68 -11.81
N PHE A 237 -12.67 10.50 -12.42
CA PHE A 237 -13.70 9.55 -12.03
C PHE A 237 -13.49 9.01 -10.60
N LEU A 238 -12.24 8.90 -10.13
CA LEU A 238 -11.95 8.46 -8.76
C LEU A 238 -12.49 9.46 -7.74
N ILE A 239 -12.35 10.76 -8.03
CA ILE A 239 -12.88 11.84 -7.20
C ILE A 239 -14.41 11.86 -7.27
N ASN A 240 -14.97 11.83 -8.47
CA ASN A 240 -16.43 11.85 -8.68
C ASN A 240 -17.16 10.70 -7.98
N HIS A 241 -16.50 9.55 -7.83
CA HIS A 241 -17.04 8.38 -7.13
C HIS A 241 -16.54 8.24 -5.69
N SER A 242 -15.79 9.21 -5.16
CA SER A 242 -15.18 9.20 -3.82
C SER A 242 -14.42 7.91 -3.52
N ILE A 243 -13.71 7.37 -4.52
CA ILE A 243 -12.99 6.10 -4.43
C ILE A 243 -11.74 6.30 -3.57
N PRO A 244 -11.57 5.56 -2.46
CA PRO A 244 -10.40 5.71 -1.60
C PRO A 244 -9.11 5.37 -2.36
N LEU A 245 -8.13 6.26 -2.25
CA LEU A 245 -6.80 6.12 -2.85
C LEU A 245 -5.90 5.29 -1.94
N LEU A 246 -5.23 4.26 -2.50
CA LEU A 246 -4.25 3.46 -1.79
C LEU A 246 -2.88 3.72 -2.40
N ILE A 247 -2.07 4.52 -1.71
CA ILE A 247 -0.77 4.95 -2.23
C ILE A 247 0.31 3.91 -1.99
N ASP A 248 1.07 3.65 -3.06
CA ASP A 248 2.19 2.73 -3.10
C ASP A 248 3.33 3.20 -2.17
N GLN A 249 4.16 2.24 -1.70
CA GLN A 249 5.34 2.48 -0.87
C GLN A 249 6.33 3.44 -1.53
N LYS A 250 6.30 3.55 -2.86
CA LYS A 250 7.12 4.47 -3.64
C LYS A 250 6.73 5.94 -3.50
N LYS A 251 5.61 6.26 -2.81
CA LYS A 251 5.12 7.62 -2.57
C LYS A 251 5.06 8.47 -3.86
N LEU A 252 4.68 7.82 -4.95
CA LEU A 252 4.53 8.43 -6.27
C LEU A 252 3.05 8.75 -6.47
N PHE A 253 2.70 9.97 -6.84
CA PHE A 253 1.37 10.27 -7.39
C PHE A 253 1.51 10.49 -8.89
N ILE A 254 0.52 10.02 -9.65
CA ILE A 254 0.36 10.32 -11.06
C ILE A 254 -1.01 10.98 -11.18
N ILE A 255 -1.06 12.27 -11.46
CA ILE A 255 -2.28 13.06 -11.33
C ILE A 255 -2.70 13.53 -12.71
N ALA A 256 -3.97 13.36 -13.04
CA ALA A 256 -4.52 13.97 -14.24
C ALA A 256 -4.54 15.50 -14.09
N PRO A 257 -4.19 16.28 -15.14
CA PRO A 257 -3.98 17.72 -15.00
C PRO A 257 -5.22 18.50 -14.56
N ASP A 258 -6.41 17.98 -14.88
CA ASP A 258 -7.72 18.57 -14.61
C ASP A 258 -8.16 18.55 -13.14
N ILE A 259 -7.45 17.83 -12.29
CA ILE A 259 -7.83 17.64 -10.89
C ILE A 259 -6.72 17.94 -9.89
N VAL A 260 -5.59 18.49 -10.35
CA VAL A 260 -4.41 18.71 -9.50
C VAL A 260 -4.73 19.60 -8.30
N GLU A 261 -5.65 20.55 -8.47
CA GLU A 261 -6.02 21.55 -7.47
C GLU A 261 -7.34 21.23 -6.72
N THR A 262 -7.87 20.00 -6.82
CA THR A 262 -9.09 19.67 -6.06
C THR A 262 -8.78 19.35 -4.60
N ASP A 263 -9.74 19.64 -3.72
CA ASP A 263 -9.66 19.38 -2.28
C ASP A 263 -9.33 17.92 -1.96
N GLU A 264 -9.76 16.97 -2.80
CA GLU A 264 -9.47 15.54 -2.62
C GLU A 264 -8.00 15.21 -2.91
N VAL A 265 -7.41 15.84 -3.94
CA VAL A 265 -5.99 15.68 -4.24
C VAL A 265 -5.16 16.33 -3.14
N GLU A 266 -5.54 17.52 -2.67
CA GLU A 266 -4.88 18.19 -1.55
C GLU A 266 -4.97 17.35 -0.27
N SER A 267 -6.15 16.80 0.04
CA SER A 267 -6.36 15.91 1.18
C SER A 267 -5.49 14.65 1.09
N ALA A 268 -5.39 14.05 -0.10
CA ALA A 268 -4.49 12.92 -0.32
C ALA A 268 -3.03 13.33 -0.16
N TRP A 269 -2.64 14.50 -0.65
CA TRP A 269 -1.29 15.02 -0.48
C TRP A 269 -0.91 15.16 1.00
N ASN A 270 -1.81 15.75 1.78
CA ASN A 270 -1.64 15.98 3.21
C ASN A 270 -1.65 14.68 4.02
N LEU A 271 -2.37 13.66 3.56
CA LEU A 271 -2.42 12.37 4.25
C LEU A 271 -1.17 11.51 4.00
N TYR A 272 -0.69 11.50 2.76
CA TYR A 272 0.33 10.52 2.33
C TYR A 272 1.72 11.12 2.11
N TYR A 273 1.84 12.44 2.01
CA TYR A 273 3.09 13.17 1.81
C TYR A 273 3.94 12.56 0.68
N PRO A 274 3.44 12.57 -0.58
CA PRO A 274 4.17 12.02 -1.71
C PRO A 274 5.51 12.73 -1.89
N SER A 275 6.53 11.95 -2.25
CA SER A 275 7.85 12.48 -2.59
C SER A 275 8.06 12.63 -4.08
N LYS A 276 7.26 11.92 -4.89
CA LYS A 276 7.32 11.99 -6.35
C LYS A 276 5.92 12.28 -6.89
N VAL A 277 5.81 13.21 -7.81
CA VAL A 277 4.53 13.54 -8.45
C VAL A 277 4.73 13.68 -9.95
N SER A 278 3.86 13.04 -10.71
CA SER A 278 3.82 13.12 -12.17
C SER A 278 2.45 13.62 -12.59
N ILE A 279 2.36 14.85 -13.05
CA ILE A 279 1.14 15.38 -13.65
C ILE A 279 1.19 15.06 -15.14
N PHE A 280 0.27 14.21 -15.60
CA PHE A 280 0.27 13.65 -16.95
C PHE A 280 -1.13 13.60 -17.55
N GLY A 281 -1.31 14.16 -18.74
CA GLY A 281 -2.56 14.05 -19.50
C GLY A 281 -2.30 14.13 -21.01
N ASN A 282 -3.26 13.72 -21.85
CA ASN A 282 -3.20 13.91 -23.32
C ASN A 282 -4.30 14.90 -23.78
N LYS A 283 -4.75 15.79 -22.90
CA LYS A 283 -5.90 16.67 -23.17
C LYS A 283 -5.47 18.13 -23.05
N ASP A 284 -6.02 18.96 -23.91
CA ASP A 284 -5.96 20.42 -23.84
C ASP A 284 -6.77 20.89 -22.63
N LEU A 285 -6.15 20.95 -21.45
CA LEU A 285 -6.88 21.08 -20.17
C LEU A 285 -6.63 22.40 -19.45
N PHE A 286 -5.45 23.02 -19.57
CA PHE A 286 -5.20 24.28 -18.89
C PHE A 286 -5.60 25.45 -19.78
N THR A 287 -6.89 25.56 -20.07
CA THR A 287 -7.45 26.79 -20.64
C THR A 287 -7.61 27.88 -19.57
N ASN A 288 -7.76 27.50 -18.29
CA ASN A 288 -8.15 28.43 -17.22
C ASN A 288 -7.22 28.51 -16.00
N VAL A 289 -6.16 27.69 -15.91
CA VAL A 289 -5.22 27.74 -14.78
C VAL A 289 -4.07 28.66 -15.15
N ASN A 290 -3.95 29.77 -14.42
CA ASN A 290 -2.88 30.76 -14.63
C ASN A 290 -1.68 30.49 -13.72
N GLU A 291 -1.86 29.72 -12.65
CA GLU A 291 -0.84 29.42 -11.66
C GLU A 291 -1.04 27.99 -11.15
N LEU A 292 0.05 27.21 -11.04
CA LEU A 292 0.08 25.96 -10.30
C LEU A 292 1.05 26.11 -9.13
N ASN A 293 0.50 26.22 -7.92
CA ASN A 293 1.28 26.46 -6.72
C ASN A 293 1.51 25.20 -5.89
N LEU A 294 2.72 24.64 -5.99
CA LEU A 294 3.16 23.47 -5.22
C LEU A 294 4.11 23.85 -4.08
N SER A 295 4.29 25.15 -3.79
CA SER A 295 5.31 25.64 -2.85
C SER A 295 5.11 25.15 -1.41
N HIS A 296 3.87 24.85 -1.02
CA HIS A 296 3.52 24.35 0.31
C HIS A 296 3.83 22.85 0.50
N HIS A 297 4.13 22.13 -0.57
CA HIS A 297 4.31 20.67 -0.54
C HIS A 297 5.77 20.25 -0.30
N ASN A 298 6.27 20.51 0.91
CA ASN A 298 7.67 20.25 1.31
C ASN A 298 8.13 18.78 1.25
N SER A 299 7.21 17.82 1.08
CA SER A 299 7.56 16.42 0.87
C SER A 299 8.02 16.13 -0.57
N LEU A 300 7.66 16.99 -1.53
CA LEU A 300 7.92 16.79 -2.95
C LEU A 300 9.40 16.99 -3.27
N ILE A 301 10.00 15.97 -3.89
CA ILE A 301 11.41 15.93 -4.27
C ILE A 301 11.55 15.82 -5.80
N ASP A 302 10.63 15.11 -6.45
CA ASP A 302 10.67 14.78 -7.87
C ASP A 302 9.32 15.14 -8.52
N LEU A 303 9.35 16.06 -9.49
CA LEU A 303 8.16 16.52 -10.22
C LEU A 303 8.31 16.28 -11.71
N SER A 304 7.33 15.60 -12.31
CA SER A 304 7.21 15.46 -13.76
C SER A 304 5.92 16.13 -14.25
N LEU A 305 6.02 16.96 -15.26
CA LEU A 305 4.92 17.66 -15.93
C LEU A 305 4.97 17.27 -17.40
N SER A 306 4.02 16.46 -17.86
CA SER A 306 4.12 15.78 -19.16
C SER A 306 2.82 15.83 -19.96
N ARG A 307 2.94 16.16 -21.26
CA ARG A 307 1.86 16.25 -22.26
C ARG A 307 0.72 17.19 -21.86
N ILE A 308 1.13 18.26 -21.20
CA ILE A 308 0.23 19.28 -20.74
C ILE A 308 0.15 20.35 -21.84
N HIS A 309 -1.03 20.60 -22.38
CA HIS A 309 -1.24 21.69 -23.33
C HIS A 309 -1.94 22.86 -22.63
N SER A 310 -1.34 24.04 -22.74
CA SER A 310 -1.94 25.30 -22.34
C SER A 310 -1.81 26.31 -23.45
N TYR A 311 -2.87 27.08 -23.64
CA TYR A 311 -2.90 28.20 -24.58
C TYR A 311 -2.37 29.50 -23.94
N ASN A 312 -2.28 29.53 -22.61
CA ASN A 312 -1.88 30.69 -21.83
C ASN A 312 -0.60 30.39 -21.02
N PRO A 313 0.19 31.41 -20.68
CA PRO A 313 1.19 31.32 -19.64
C PRO A 313 0.69 30.67 -18.34
N ILE A 314 1.39 29.65 -17.86
CA ILE A 314 1.18 29.08 -16.52
C ILE A 314 2.37 29.45 -15.65
N GLN A 315 2.11 30.14 -14.55
CA GLN A 315 3.08 30.37 -13.50
C GLN A 315 3.24 29.10 -12.65
N LEU A 316 4.47 28.65 -12.42
CA LEU A 316 4.75 27.46 -11.60
C LEU A 316 5.49 27.89 -10.34
N LEU A 317 4.94 27.57 -9.17
CA LEU A 317 5.61 27.75 -7.88
C LEU A 317 5.99 26.40 -7.30
N PHE A 318 7.25 26.24 -6.93
CA PHE A 318 7.81 24.97 -6.48
C PHE A 318 8.22 25.01 -5.01
N PRO A 319 8.19 23.86 -4.30
CA PRO A 319 8.67 23.78 -2.93
C PRO A 319 10.20 23.77 -2.90
N VAL A 320 10.79 24.31 -1.83
CA VAL A 320 12.26 24.37 -1.62
C VAL A 320 12.93 22.99 -1.55
N SER A 321 12.14 21.94 -1.30
CA SER A 321 12.56 20.54 -1.26
C SER A 321 12.79 19.93 -2.65
N LEU A 322 12.32 20.55 -3.73
CA LEU A 322 12.41 20.00 -5.08
C LEU A 322 13.87 19.82 -5.51
N ARG A 323 14.19 18.65 -6.08
CA ARG A 323 15.53 18.28 -6.58
C ARG A 323 15.52 17.82 -8.02
N SER A 324 14.45 17.16 -8.46
CA SER A 324 14.27 16.70 -9.84
C SER A 324 13.04 17.36 -10.46
N LEU A 325 13.21 17.90 -11.67
CA LEU A 325 12.14 18.51 -12.45
C LEU A 325 12.19 18.02 -13.90
N SER A 326 11.07 17.50 -14.38
CA SER A 326 10.94 16.99 -15.74
C SER A 326 9.77 17.66 -16.45
N PHE A 327 10.03 18.16 -17.65
CA PHE A 327 9.05 18.75 -18.55
C PHE A 327 9.05 17.97 -19.87
N SER A 328 7.89 17.52 -20.33
CA SER A 328 7.77 16.78 -21.59
C SER A 328 6.52 17.23 -22.35
N CYS A 329 6.64 17.64 -23.61
CA CYS A 329 5.51 18.14 -24.41
C CYS A 329 4.66 19.19 -23.65
N PHE A 330 5.32 20.14 -22.98
CA PHE A 330 4.69 21.15 -22.13
C PHE A 330 5.21 22.54 -22.49
N ASN A 331 4.30 23.41 -22.92
CA ASN A 331 4.63 24.76 -23.36
C ASN A 331 4.57 25.72 -22.17
N VAL A 332 5.66 25.82 -21.40
CA VAL A 332 5.78 26.80 -20.32
C VAL A 332 6.29 28.12 -20.87
N THR A 333 5.49 29.19 -20.74
CA THR A 333 5.89 30.56 -21.10
C THR A 333 5.43 31.52 -20.03
N PRO A 334 6.30 32.30 -19.36
CA PRO A 334 7.77 32.15 -19.35
C PRO A 334 8.21 30.90 -18.57
N PHE A 335 9.41 30.40 -18.86
CA PHE A 335 9.99 29.29 -18.10
C PHE A 335 10.22 29.71 -16.63
N PRO A 336 9.94 28.84 -15.63
CA PRO A 336 10.03 29.21 -14.23
C PRO A 336 11.47 29.51 -13.82
N SER A 337 11.66 30.53 -12.97
CA SER A 337 12.96 30.84 -12.39
C SER A 337 13.38 29.73 -11.42
N LEU A 338 14.42 28.97 -11.79
CA LEU A 338 14.96 27.87 -10.98
C LEU A 338 16.09 28.30 -10.05
N SER A 339 16.53 29.56 -10.09
CA SER A 339 17.73 30.06 -9.39
C SER A 339 17.70 29.90 -7.87
N SER A 340 16.51 29.92 -7.27
CA SER A 340 16.30 29.72 -5.83
C SER A 340 16.18 28.25 -5.42
N LEU A 341 16.14 27.33 -6.37
CA LEU A 341 15.94 25.90 -6.13
C LEU A 341 17.26 25.14 -6.29
N LYS A 342 17.49 24.17 -5.42
CA LYS A 342 18.65 23.26 -5.51
C LYS A 342 18.33 22.09 -6.46
N ILE A 343 18.01 22.40 -7.71
CA ILE A 343 17.70 21.39 -8.72
C ILE A 343 18.98 20.63 -9.07
N GLU A 344 18.96 19.32 -8.85
CA GLU A 344 20.04 18.38 -9.17
C GLU A 344 19.84 17.76 -10.56
N GLU A 345 18.58 17.64 -11.00
CA GLU A 345 18.21 17.06 -12.30
C GLU A 345 17.11 17.87 -12.98
N LEU A 346 17.38 18.36 -14.20
CA LEU A 346 16.41 19.02 -15.07
C LEU A 346 16.33 18.27 -16.40
N LYS A 347 15.15 17.76 -16.73
CA LYS A 347 14.84 17.10 -18.00
C LYS A 347 13.83 17.90 -18.78
N VAL A 348 14.11 18.22 -20.04
CA VAL A 348 13.17 18.93 -20.90
C VAL A 348 13.13 18.26 -22.28
N ASN A 349 11.97 17.72 -22.65
CA ASN A 349 11.75 16.99 -23.90
C ASN A 349 10.59 17.62 -24.68
N ASP A 350 10.75 17.83 -25.98
CA ASP A 350 9.67 18.24 -26.90
C ASP A 350 8.86 19.47 -26.43
N CYS A 351 9.49 20.43 -25.74
CA CYS A 351 8.84 21.67 -25.30
C CYS A 351 9.23 22.82 -26.26
N SER A 352 8.26 23.35 -27.00
CA SER A 352 8.51 24.37 -28.03
C SER A 352 8.90 25.74 -27.48
N THR A 353 8.64 26.00 -26.19
CA THR A 353 8.85 27.29 -25.53
C THR A 353 10.27 27.51 -24.97
N ILE A 354 11.14 26.49 -25.01
CA ILE A 354 12.55 26.55 -24.55
C ILE A 354 13.40 27.51 -25.40
N VAL A 355 12.90 28.04 -26.51
CA VAL A 355 13.62 29.03 -27.34
C VAL A 355 14.13 30.21 -26.48
N SER A 356 13.51 30.49 -25.33
CA SER A 356 13.92 31.52 -24.37
C SER A 356 15.09 31.18 -23.42
N LEU A 357 15.42 29.90 -23.16
CA LEU A 357 16.59 29.53 -22.35
C LEU A 357 17.92 29.79 -23.08
N CYS A 358 17.91 29.76 -24.41
CA CYS A 358 19.07 30.08 -25.24
C CYS A 358 19.35 31.59 -25.37
N TYR A 359 18.43 32.48 -24.94
CA TYR A 359 18.60 33.93 -25.08
C TYR A 359 19.08 34.64 -23.80
N LEU A 360 19.33 33.92 -22.71
CA LEU A 360 19.86 34.48 -21.45
C LEU A 360 21.39 34.37 -21.31
N GLN A 361 22.12 34.13 -22.41
CA GLN A 361 23.59 34.11 -22.44
C GLN A 361 24.24 35.30 -23.17
N HIS A 362 23.56 36.45 -23.25
CA HIS A 362 24.20 37.70 -23.67
C HIS A 362 24.04 38.81 -22.63
#